data_AF-A0A401PPA6-F1
#
_entry.id   AF-A0A401PPA6-F1
#
_cell.length_a   1.000
_cell.length_b   1.000
_cell.length_c   1.000
_cell.angle_alpha   90.00
_cell.angle_beta   90.00
_cell.angle_gamma   90.00
#
_symmetry.space_group_name_H-M   'P 1'
#
loop_
_entity.id
_entity.type
_entity.pdbx_description
1 polymer ?
#
loop_
_entity_poly.entity_id
_entity_poly.type
_entity_poly.pdbx_seq_one_letter_code
_entity_poly.pdbx_strand_id
1 'polypeptide(L)'
;DGTPIQVIVAEVLQEIVGIAITRNEENIEYIRSHYDIESFIYFNHHQREEHGHLHHFALNPIFHHHTRHFLKEILRITFKSCLYYPVYPKLLTDEGSSPFAHSLTSALNYLVPVRRRRQIIYPLEQLDINAPSKRITQDK
;
A
#
# COMPACT_ATOMS: atom_id res chain seq x y z
N ASP A 1 -10.79 12.79 5.25
CA ASP A 1 -10.76 11.99 4.00
C ASP A 1 -11.99 11.13 3.75
N GLY A 2 -12.80 10.75 4.75
CA GLY A 2 -14.11 10.13 4.49
C GLY A 2 -14.06 8.70 3.93
N THR A 3 -12.87 8.20 3.58
CA THR A 3 -12.65 6.81 3.16
C THR A 3 -12.92 5.87 4.34
N PRO A 4 -13.77 4.84 4.17
CA PRO A 4 -14.08 3.91 5.25
C PRO A 4 -12.84 3.13 5.68
N ILE A 5 -12.62 3.07 6.99
CA ILE A 5 -11.54 2.29 7.60
C ILE A 5 -12.08 0.92 7.97
N GLN A 6 -11.38 -0.12 7.57
CA GLN A 6 -11.67 -1.49 7.96
C GLN A 6 -10.60 -1.96 8.95
N VAL A 7 -11.05 -2.44 10.10
CA VAL A 7 -10.18 -3.00 11.14
C VAL A 7 -10.53 -4.47 11.29
N ILE A 8 -9.51 -5.31 11.17
CA ILE A 8 -9.65 -6.76 11.26
C ILE A 8 -8.81 -7.22 12.44
N VAL A 9 -9.42 -8.04 13.28
CA VAL A 9 -8.79 -8.57 14.49
C VAL A 9 -8.77 -10.10 14.38
N ALA A 10 -7.64 -10.69 14.71
CA ALA A 10 -7.50 -12.14 14.88
C ALA A 10 -7.62 -12.47 16.36
N GLU A 11 -8.57 -13.32 16.70
CA GLU A 11 -8.86 -13.75 18.08
C GLU A 11 -8.61 -15.25 18.22
N VAL A 12 -7.94 -15.66 19.30
CA VAL A 12 -7.75 -17.06 19.68
C VAL A 12 -8.05 -17.19 21.16
N LEU A 13 -8.96 -18.10 21.53
CA LEU A 13 -9.36 -18.31 22.94
C LEU A 13 -9.74 -17.01 23.68
N GLN A 14 -10.47 -16.10 23.01
CA GLN A 14 -10.88 -14.79 23.56
C GLN A 14 -9.76 -13.77 23.76
N GLU A 15 -8.56 -14.05 23.26
CA GLU A 15 -7.44 -13.11 23.25
C GLU A 15 -7.16 -12.57 21.86
N ILE A 16 -6.87 -11.27 21.77
CA ILE A 16 -6.47 -10.62 20.52
C ILE A 16 -5.01 -10.98 20.22
N VAL A 17 -4.83 -11.73 19.15
CA VAL A 17 -3.53 -12.22 18.69
C VAL A 17 -2.95 -11.35 17.58
N GLY A 18 -3.80 -10.68 16.81
CA GLY A 18 -3.37 -9.82 15.72
C GLY A 18 -4.39 -8.78 15.32
N ILE A 19 -3.91 -7.74 14.66
CA ILE A 19 -4.70 -6.62 14.16
C ILE A 19 -4.18 -6.19 12.79
N ALA A 20 -5.09 -5.86 11.89
CA ALA A 20 -4.79 -5.23 10.63
C ALA A 20 -5.75 -4.06 10.38
N ILE A 21 -5.20 -2.94 9.92
CA ILE A 21 -5.95 -1.74 9.56
C ILE A 21 -5.77 -1.52 8.07
N THR A 22 -6.87 -1.60 7.33
CA THR A 22 -6.90 -1.45 5.88
C THR A 22 -7.86 -0.36 5.45
N ARG A 23 -7.56 0.28 4.32
CA ARG A 23 -8.43 1.24 3.64
C ARG A 23 -8.47 0.95 2.15
N ASN A 24 -9.43 1.54 1.45
CA ASN A 24 -9.36 1.57 -0.02
C ASN A 24 -8.22 2.51 -0.44
N GLU A 25 -7.42 2.09 -1.42
CA GLU A 25 -6.40 2.96 -1.99
C GLU A 25 -7.07 3.98 -2.92
N GLU A 26 -6.87 5.26 -2.66
CA GLU A 26 -7.43 6.34 -3.49
C GLU A 26 -6.44 6.77 -4.59
N ASN A 27 -5.14 6.64 -4.34
CA ASN A 27 -4.09 7.14 -5.24
C ASN A 27 -3.50 6.02 -6.10
N ILE A 28 -4.35 5.13 -6.59
CA ILE A 28 -3.93 3.94 -7.33
C ILE A 28 -3.18 4.34 -8.62
N GLU A 29 -3.66 5.37 -9.32
CA GLU A 29 -3.02 5.86 -10.55
C GLU A 29 -1.61 6.38 -10.30
N TYR A 30 -1.36 7.01 -9.15
CA TYR A 30 -0.04 7.48 -8.75
C TYR A 30 0.90 6.30 -8.50
N ILE A 31 0.43 5.28 -7.78
CA ILE A 31 1.23 4.07 -7.53
C ILE A 31 1.59 3.40 -8.85
N ARG A 32 0.63 3.28 -9.77
CA ARG A 32 0.85 2.69 -11.09
C ARG A 32 1.86 3.47 -11.95
N SER A 33 1.83 4.80 -11.92
CA SER A 33 2.76 5.60 -12.73
C SER A 33 4.16 5.67 -12.14
N HIS A 34 4.31 5.63 -10.81
CA HIS A 34 5.57 5.85 -10.11
C HIS A 34 6.27 4.59 -9.64
N TYR A 35 5.59 3.45 -9.56
CA TYR A 35 6.14 2.19 -9.09
C TYR A 35 5.95 1.09 -10.13
N ASP A 36 6.90 0.16 -10.18
CA ASP A 36 6.85 -0.96 -11.12
C ASP A 36 5.95 -2.10 -10.63
N ILE A 37 4.66 -1.79 -10.41
CA ILE A 37 3.68 -2.77 -9.91
C ILE A 37 3.22 -3.75 -11.00
N GLU A 38 3.30 -3.36 -12.28
CA GLU A 38 2.85 -4.17 -13.42
C GLU A 38 3.69 -5.45 -13.60
N SER A 39 4.91 -5.45 -13.07
CA SER A 39 5.78 -6.64 -13.00
C SER A 39 5.25 -7.72 -12.04
N PHE A 40 4.33 -7.37 -11.13
CA PHE A 40 3.80 -8.27 -10.09
C PHE A 40 2.30 -8.51 -10.20
N ILE A 41 1.54 -7.53 -10.69
CA ILE A 41 0.08 -7.61 -10.80
C ILE A 41 -0.39 -7.16 -12.19
N TYR A 42 -1.39 -7.86 -12.73
CA TYR A 42 -2.10 -7.42 -13.93
C TYR A 42 -3.11 -6.34 -13.54
N PHE A 43 -2.64 -5.09 -13.50
CA PHE A 43 -3.42 -3.95 -13.03
C PHE A 43 -4.83 -3.85 -13.65
N ASN A 44 -4.93 -4.10 -14.96
CA ASN A 44 -6.19 -3.97 -15.71
C ASN A 44 -7.25 -5.03 -15.34
N HIS A 45 -6.87 -6.10 -14.64
CA HIS A 45 -7.80 -7.14 -14.20
C HIS A 45 -8.36 -6.90 -12.80
N HIS A 46 -7.91 -5.85 -12.10
CA HIS A 46 -8.37 -5.51 -10.77
C HIS A 46 -9.19 -4.23 -10.80
N GLN A 47 -10.34 -4.24 -10.14
CA GLN A 47 -11.16 -3.04 -10.00
C GLN A 47 -10.53 -2.08 -8.99
N ARG A 48 -10.83 -0.78 -9.11
CA ARG A 48 -10.35 0.24 -8.16
C ARG A 48 -10.66 -0.11 -6.71
N GLU A 49 -11.83 -0.68 -6.45
CA GLU A 49 -12.27 -1.05 -5.10
C GLU A 49 -11.51 -2.24 -4.53
N GLU A 50 -10.92 -3.09 -5.36
CA GLU A 50 -10.16 -4.28 -4.92
C GLU A 50 -8.73 -3.93 -4.47
N HIS A 51 -8.30 -2.70 -4.70
CA HIS A 51 -7.01 -2.19 -4.26
C HIS A 51 -7.10 -1.69 -2.82
N GLY A 52 -6.44 -2.40 -1.91
CA GLY A 52 -6.36 -2.07 -0.50
C GLY A 52 -5.04 -1.41 -0.13
N HIS A 53 -5.11 -0.44 0.76
CA HIS A 53 -3.97 0.14 1.46
C HIS A 53 -3.87 -0.48 2.86
N LEU A 54 -2.72 -1.07 3.18
CA LEU A 54 -2.41 -1.59 4.50
C LEU A 54 -1.71 -0.49 5.31
N HIS A 55 -2.36 0.02 6.35
CA HIS A 55 -1.76 1.05 7.22
C HIS A 55 -0.95 0.42 8.36
N HIS A 56 -1.58 -0.51 9.07
CA HIS A 56 -1.00 -1.14 10.24
C HIS A 56 -1.28 -2.63 10.20
N PHE A 57 -0.27 -3.42 10.55
CA PHE A 57 -0.39 -4.86 10.69
C PHE A 57 0.49 -5.28 11.87
N ALA A 58 -0.11 -5.91 12.87
CA ALA A 58 0.60 -6.51 13.97
C ALA A 58 0.04 -7.90 14.23
N LEU A 59 0.94 -8.86 14.42
CA LEU A 59 0.60 -10.22 14.80
C LEU A 59 1.60 -10.66 15.86
N ASN A 60 1.10 -11.31 16.91
CA ASN A 60 1.93 -11.88 17.94
C ASN A 60 2.98 -12.83 17.31
N PRO A 61 4.29 -12.67 17.60
CA PRO A 61 5.36 -13.48 17.02
C PRO A 61 5.16 -15.00 17.17
N ILE A 62 4.47 -15.46 18.21
CA ILE A 62 4.13 -16.88 18.41
C ILE A 62 3.38 -17.44 17.18
N PHE A 63 2.53 -16.61 16.57
CA PHE A 63 1.70 -16.94 15.42
C PHE A 63 2.31 -16.48 14.08
N HIS A 64 3.63 -16.19 14.03
CA HIS A 64 4.28 -15.68 12.82
C HIS A 64 4.10 -16.61 11.60
N HIS A 65 4.05 -17.92 11.81
CA HIS A 65 3.81 -18.92 10.77
C HIS A 65 2.39 -18.83 10.16
N HIS A 66 1.44 -18.25 10.89
CA HIS A 66 0.07 -18.00 10.41
C HIS A 66 -0.11 -16.68 9.70
N THR A 67 0.92 -15.82 9.63
CA THR A 67 0.85 -14.52 8.95
C THR A 67 0.30 -14.63 7.53
N ARG A 68 0.72 -15.64 6.76
CA ARG A 68 0.19 -15.88 5.40
C ARG A 68 -1.32 -16.14 5.39
N HIS A 69 -1.83 -16.91 6.35
CA HIS A 69 -3.26 -17.22 6.45
C HIS A 69 -4.03 -15.97 6.87
N PHE A 70 -3.49 -15.20 7.81
CA PHE A 70 -4.12 -13.96 8.24
C PHE A 70 -4.22 -12.94 7.10
N LEU A 71 -3.16 -12.77 6.29
CA LEU A 71 -3.21 -11.93 5.09
C LEU A 71 -4.27 -12.38 4.07
N LYS A 72 -4.43 -13.69 3.87
CA LYS A 72 -5.49 -14.23 2.99
C LYS A 72 -6.87 -13.93 3.53
N GLU A 73 -7.09 -14.06 4.83
CA GLU A 73 -8.36 -13.73 5.46
C GLU A 73 -8.65 -12.24 5.38
N ILE A 74 -7.63 -11.39 5.54
CA ILE A 74 -7.78 -9.95 5.32
C ILE A 74 -8.28 -9.67 3.91
N LEU A 75 -7.63 -10.21 2.88
CA LEU A 75 -8.05 -10.05 1.48
C LEU A 75 -9.49 -10.57 1.26
N ARG A 76 -9.82 -11.74 1.81
CA ARG A 76 -11.14 -12.36 1.69
C ARG A 76 -12.25 -11.52 2.33
N ILE A 77 -12.03 -11.01 3.55
CA ILE A 77 -13.02 -10.25 4.32
C ILE A 77 -13.20 -8.84 3.75
N THR A 78 -12.09 -8.20 3.35
CA THR A 78 -12.11 -6.82 2.79
C THR A 78 -12.49 -6.76 1.31
N PHE A 79 -12.68 -7.93 0.68
CA PHE A 79 -12.92 -8.08 -0.75
C PHE A 79 -11.83 -7.37 -1.59
N LYS A 80 -10.57 -7.54 -1.18
CA LYS A 80 -9.40 -6.96 -1.84
C LYS A 80 -8.63 -8.04 -2.58
N SER A 81 -8.05 -7.67 -3.71
CA SER A 81 -7.16 -8.51 -4.50
C SER A 81 -5.69 -8.13 -4.28
N CYS A 82 -5.43 -6.83 -4.08
CA CYS A 82 -4.09 -6.27 -3.93
C CYS A 82 -3.98 -5.49 -2.61
N LEU A 83 -2.84 -5.63 -1.92
CA LEU A 83 -2.51 -4.84 -0.73
C LEU A 83 -1.22 -4.06 -0.95
N TYR A 84 -1.28 -2.75 -0.74
CA TYR A 84 -0.14 -1.85 -0.82
C TYR A 84 0.28 -1.39 0.58
N TYR A 85 1.59 -1.41 0.83
CA TYR A 85 2.16 -0.90 2.08
C TYR A 85 3.28 0.09 1.74
N PRO A 86 3.07 1.41 1.91
CA PRO A 86 4.10 2.39 1.61
C PRO A 86 5.22 2.35 2.66
N VAL A 87 6.45 2.18 2.20
CA VAL A 87 7.65 2.29 3.03
C VAL A 87 8.32 3.63 2.73
N TYR A 88 8.30 4.54 3.70
CA TYR A 88 8.97 5.83 3.60
C TYR A 88 10.36 5.72 4.27
N PRO A 89 11.41 6.30 3.65
CA PRO A 89 12.73 6.40 4.26
C PRO A 89 12.67 7.21 5.55
N LYS A 90 13.27 6.71 6.63
CA LYS A 90 13.38 7.40 7.93
C LYS A 90 14.04 8.78 7.86
N LEU A 91 14.81 9.05 6.80
CA LEU A 91 15.50 10.32 6.55
C LEU A 91 14.60 11.43 5.99
N LEU A 92 13.44 11.09 5.42
CA LEU A 92 12.48 12.06 4.88
C LEU A 92 11.42 12.49 5.92
N THR A 93 11.54 12.00 7.16
CA THR A 93 10.78 12.45 8.32
C THR A 93 11.36 13.80 8.77
N ASP A 94 11.15 14.84 7.96
CA ASP A 94 11.28 16.21 8.43
C ASP A 94 10.34 16.43 9.62
N GLU A 95 10.67 17.42 10.46
CA GLU A 95 10.11 17.83 11.77
C GLU A 95 8.57 17.93 11.88
N GLY A 96 7.80 17.61 10.83
CA GLY A 96 6.32 17.59 10.81
C GLY A 96 5.68 16.29 10.32
N SER A 97 6.46 15.27 9.95
CA SER A 97 5.88 14.00 9.48
C SER A 97 5.51 13.11 10.66
N SER A 98 4.23 12.69 10.70
CA SER A 98 3.68 12.00 11.87
C SER A 98 4.49 10.73 12.21
N PRO A 99 4.87 10.51 13.49
CA PRO A 99 5.61 9.33 13.94
C PRO A 99 4.84 8.01 13.73
N PHE A 100 3.59 8.09 13.26
CA PHE A 100 2.69 6.98 12.93
C PHE A 100 2.78 6.52 11.47
N ALA A 101 3.63 7.12 10.63
CA ALA A 101 3.76 6.75 9.22
C ALA A 101 4.24 5.30 9.00
N HIS A 102 4.82 4.66 10.03
CA HIS A 102 5.27 3.27 9.99
C HIS A 102 4.84 2.49 11.23
N SER A 103 3.85 1.60 11.11
CA SER A 103 3.80 0.46 12.02
C SER A 103 4.80 -0.59 11.57
N LEU A 104 5.63 -1.06 12.51
CA LEU A 104 6.41 -2.30 12.37
C LEU A 104 5.46 -3.43 11.96
N THR A 105 5.49 -3.79 10.67
CA THR A 105 4.64 -4.83 10.11
C THR A 105 5.33 -6.17 10.24
N SER A 106 4.79 -7.07 11.07
CA SER A 106 5.28 -8.45 11.18
C SER A 106 5.13 -9.25 9.87
N ALA A 107 4.41 -8.72 8.89
CA ALA A 107 4.13 -9.34 7.59
C ALA A 107 5.07 -8.95 6.44
N LEU A 108 6.11 -8.12 6.67
CA LEU A 108 6.98 -7.66 5.58
C LEU A 108 7.64 -8.84 4.81
N ASN A 109 7.91 -9.96 5.49
CA ASN A 109 8.46 -11.17 4.89
C ASN A 109 7.55 -11.82 3.82
N TYR A 110 6.26 -11.49 3.82
CA TYR A 110 5.27 -11.99 2.86
C TYR A 110 4.88 -10.95 1.81
N LEU A 111 5.46 -9.75 1.86
CA LEU A 111 5.27 -8.70 0.86
C LEU A 111 6.49 -8.63 -0.07
N VAL A 112 6.27 -8.10 -1.27
CA VAL A 112 7.34 -7.94 -2.26
C VAL A 112 7.69 -6.45 -2.37
N PRO A 113 8.97 -6.08 -2.23
CA PRO A 113 9.38 -4.69 -2.39
C PRO A 113 9.28 -4.28 -3.86
N VAL A 114 8.50 -3.23 -4.13
CA VAL A 114 8.37 -2.65 -5.47
C VAL A 114 9.26 -1.42 -5.59
N ARG A 115 10.06 -1.36 -6.64
CA ARG A 115 10.95 -0.23 -6.93
C ARG A 115 10.18 0.90 -7.61
N ARG A 116 10.62 2.13 -7.38
CA ARG A 116 10.15 3.28 -8.18
C ARG A 116 10.54 3.07 -9.64
N ARG A 117 9.60 3.37 -10.54
CA ARG A 117 9.81 3.41 -11.99
C ARG A 117 10.73 4.59 -12.32
N ARG A 118 11.59 4.42 -13.32
CA ARG A 118 12.40 5.53 -13.84
C ARG A 118 11.47 6.50 -14.56
N GLN A 119 11.34 7.71 -14.04
CA GLN A 119 10.58 8.78 -14.70
C GLN A 119 11.43 9.46 -15.77
N ILE A 120 10.78 9.81 -16.88
CA ILE A 120 11.38 10.64 -17.93
C ILE A 120 11.19 12.09 -17.51
N ILE A 121 12.26 12.89 -17.58
CA ILE A 121 12.17 14.33 -17.37
C ILE A 121 11.66 14.94 -18.68
N TYR A 122 10.42 15.43 -18.65
CA TYR A 122 9.79 16.05 -19.82
C TYR A 122 10.10 17.55 -19.86
N PRO A 123 10.62 18.08 -20.98
CA PRO A 123 10.74 19.52 -21.17
C PRO A 123 9.36 20.13 -21.44
N LEU A 124 8.61 20.41 -20.37
CA LEU A 124 7.20 20.84 -20.45
C LEU A 124 7.04 22.15 -21.24
N GLU A 125 8.01 23.05 -21.14
CA GLU A 125 8.04 24.33 -21.87
C GLU A 125 8.15 24.16 -23.39
N GLN A 126 8.67 23.03 -23.87
CA GLN A 126 8.85 22.73 -25.29
C GLN A 126 7.73 21.85 -25.86
N LEU A 127 6.93 21.24 -25.00
CA LEU A 127 5.95 20.22 -25.40
C LEU A 127 4.55 20.78 -25.61
N ASP A 128 4.21 21.94 -25.05
CA ASP A 128 2.88 22.59 -25.15
C ASP A 128 1.72 21.57 -25.07
N ILE A 129 1.08 21.28 -26.20
CA ILE A 129 -0.10 20.41 -26.34
C ILE A 129 0.28 18.91 -26.22
N ASN A 130 1.54 18.56 -26.48
CA ASN A 130 2.10 17.20 -26.38
C ASN A 130 2.63 16.88 -24.98
N ALA A 131 2.48 17.79 -24.01
CA ALA A 131 2.91 17.54 -22.65
C ALA A 131 2.17 16.32 -22.07
N PRO A 132 2.88 15.40 -21.39
CA PRO A 132 2.26 14.25 -20.77
C PRO A 132 1.30 14.69 -19.65
N SER A 133 0.40 13.78 -19.26
CA SER A 133 -0.58 14.08 -18.22
C SER A 133 0.09 14.54 -16.92
N LYS A 134 -0.53 15.50 -16.23
CA LYS A 134 -0.04 16.06 -14.96
C LYS A 134 0.25 15.01 -13.88
N ARG A 135 -0.36 13.82 -13.98
CA ARG A 135 -0.19 12.68 -13.06
C ARG A 135 1.17 11.99 -13.14
N ILE A 136 1.87 12.17 -14.27
CA ILE A 136 3.21 11.60 -14.51
C ILE A 136 4.29 12.62 -14.08
N THR A 137 3.96 13.90 -14.15
CA THR A 137 4.86 15.03 -13.85
C THR A 137 4.72 15.55 -12.41
N GLN A 138 3.81 15.00 -11.62
CA GLN A 138 3.61 15.37 -10.21
C GLN A 138 4.65 14.63 -9.34
N ASP A 139 5.63 15.37 -8.83
CA ASP A 139 6.43 14.91 -7.70
C ASP A 139 5.58 14.92 -6.43
N LYS A 140 5.65 13.85 -5.64
CA LYS A 140 4.95 13.70 -4.36
C LYS A 140 5.91 13.76 -3.20
#